data_AF-A0A6L7WU70-F1
#
_entry.id   AF-A0A6L7WU70-F1
#
_cell.length_a   1.000
_cell.length_b   1.000
_cell.length_c   1.000
_cell.angle_alpha   90.00
_cell.angle_beta   90.00
_cell.angle_gamma   90.00
#
_symmetry.space_group_name_H-M   'P 1'
#
loop_
_entity.id
_entity.type
_entity.pdbx_description
1 polymer ?
#
loop_
_entity_poly.entity_id
_entity_poly.type
_entity_poly.pdbx_seq_one_letter_code
_entity_poly.pdbx_strand_id
1 'polypeptide(L)'
;MSWWRRLRDRDGPEDRLDAELRDHVERQVADHVRTGMPETEARRRARLDFGGLDQVKELCRDARRLRWLADAWRDVRFAARLLARNRSFTLVTVSVLALGIGVTTQFFVMFYAITLRSLPIDDPERVVHISTRDARARRGGVSYADFEDIRHAATSFSALAAYRAGPVAIGDDDLAPARFERAFISASGLGLLGETPILGRDFRDADDRPGGQRVVILAAHAWRDRYGGEPGVVGRVIRIDGEPAAVIGVMPDGFRFPRLADLWQPVSQIAGLEDQPRDARGFEVIGRLAHDATVARAAAEIDALAAVLARDHPAPPDDVRHVTVTVPERFVGGAASAP
;
A
#
# COMPACT_ATOMS: atom_id res chain seq x y z
N MET A 1 -29.48 -6.64 -20.44
CA MET A 1 -29.70 -5.58 -19.43
C MET A 1 -31.17 -5.51 -18.96
N SER A 2 -31.74 -6.51 -18.28
CA SER A 2 -33.09 -6.32 -17.68
C SER A 2 -33.42 -7.17 -16.44
N TRP A 3 -32.44 -7.82 -15.82
CA TRP A 3 -32.63 -8.49 -14.53
C TRP A 3 -32.75 -7.46 -13.37
N TRP A 4 -31.95 -6.39 -13.41
CA TRP A 4 -31.94 -5.34 -12.38
C TRP A 4 -33.23 -4.50 -12.29
N ARG A 5 -34.01 -4.35 -13.38
CA ARG A 5 -35.30 -3.65 -13.31
C ARG A 5 -36.39 -4.47 -12.63
N ARG A 6 -36.37 -5.80 -12.74
CA ARG A 6 -37.35 -6.68 -12.06
C ARG A 6 -37.13 -6.77 -10.56
N LEU A 7 -35.92 -6.52 -10.07
CA LEU A 7 -35.61 -6.48 -8.64
C LEU A 7 -35.94 -5.13 -7.99
N ARG A 8 -36.10 -4.06 -8.78
CA ARG A 8 -36.39 -2.71 -8.28
C ARG A 8 -37.87 -2.35 -8.30
N ASP A 9 -38.67 -3.05 -9.09
CA ASP A 9 -40.11 -2.86 -9.18
C ASP A 9 -40.83 -3.63 -8.06
N ARG A 10 -40.55 -3.22 -6.82
CA ARG A 10 -41.11 -3.82 -5.61
C ARG A 10 -42.56 -3.34 -5.37
N ASP A 11 -42.91 -2.17 -5.92
CA ASP A 11 -44.18 -1.47 -5.67
C ASP A 11 -45.23 -1.71 -6.80
N GLY A 12 -44.81 -1.82 -8.07
CA GLY A 12 -45.72 -2.03 -9.20
C GLY A 12 -46.55 -3.34 -9.25
N PRO A 13 -46.16 -4.44 -8.57
CA PRO A 13 -47.01 -5.63 -8.43
C PRO A 13 -48.08 -5.49 -7.34
N GLU A 14 -47.80 -4.72 -6.28
CA GLU A 14 -48.74 -4.51 -5.16
C GLU A 14 -49.87 -3.59 -5.59
N ASP A 15 -49.55 -2.49 -6.28
CA ASP A 15 -50.54 -1.55 -6.82
C ASP A 15 -51.50 -2.20 -7.83
N ARG A 16 -50.99 -3.15 -8.63
CA ARG A 16 -51.80 -3.93 -9.58
C ARG A 16 -52.73 -4.90 -8.88
N LEU A 17 -52.23 -5.64 -7.90
CA LEU A 17 -53.04 -6.55 -7.10
C LEU A 17 -54.13 -5.77 -6.35
N ASP A 18 -53.80 -4.61 -5.82
CA ASP A 18 -54.72 -3.69 -5.16
C ASP A 18 -55.83 -3.18 -6.07
N ALA A 19 -55.49 -2.81 -7.31
CA ALA A 19 -56.47 -2.40 -8.31
C ALA A 19 -57.41 -3.55 -8.70
N GLU A 20 -56.87 -4.75 -8.92
CA GLU A 20 -57.63 -5.94 -9.32
C GLU A 20 -58.60 -6.39 -8.20
N LEU A 21 -58.14 -6.35 -6.95
CA LEU A 21 -58.98 -6.69 -5.79
C LEU A 21 -60.11 -5.67 -5.56
N ARG A 22 -59.85 -4.37 -5.75
CA ARG A 22 -60.88 -3.33 -5.65
C ARG A 22 -61.94 -3.47 -6.73
N ASP A 23 -61.51 -3.68 -7.98
CA ASP A 23 -62.42 -3.87 -9.11
C ASP A 23 -63.34 -5.09 -8.91
N HIS A 24 -62.82 -6.17 -8.32
CA HIS A 24 -63.63 -7.34 -8.00
C HIS A 24 -64.74 -7.04 -6.97
N VAL A 25 -64.40 -6.31 -5.89
CA VAL A 25 -65.38 -5.92 -4.86
C VAL A 25 -66.42 -4.95 -5.43
N GLU A 26 -66.01 -3.99 -6.26
CA GLU A 26 -66.93 -3.05 -6.90
C GLU A 26 -67.92 -3.76 -7.83
N ARG A 27 -67.48 -4.78 -8.58
CA ARG A 27 -68.36 -5.62 -9.40
C ARG A 27 -69.38 -6.39 -8.56
N GLN A 28 -68.99 -6.95 -7.41
CA GLN A 28 -69.93 -7.62 -6.50
C GLN A 28 -70.96 -6.65 -5.92
N VAL A 29 -70.54 -5.44 -5.55
CA VAL A 29 -71.46 -4.39 -5.08
C VAL A 29 -72.47 -4.03 -6.17
N ALA A 30 -72.01 -3.84 -7.40
CA ALA A 30 -72.90 -3.53 -8.53
C ALA A 30 -73.93 -4.64 -8.78
N ASP A 31 -73.54 -5.91 -8.66
CA ASP A 31 -74.44 -7.06 -8.81
C ASP A 31 -75.47 -7.15 -7.67
N HIS A 32 -75.09 -6.85 -6.43
CA HIS A 32 -76.03 -6.81 -5.31
C HIS A 32 -77.02 -5.63 -5.40
N VAL A 33 -76.58 -4.47 -5.90
CA VAL A 33 -77.48 -3.36 -6.17
C VAL A 33 -78.46 -3.70 -7.29
N ARG A 34 -77.99 -4.35 -8.36
CA ARG A 34 -78.82 -4.80 -9.48
C ARG A 34 -79.91 -5.81 -9.08
N THR A 35 -79.66 -6.61 -8.03
CA THR A 35 -80.62 -7.57 -7.48
C THR A 35 -81.60 -6.94 -6.48
N GLY A 36 -81.60 -5.60 -6.35
CA GLY A 36 -82.58 -4.84 -5.56
C GLY A 36 -82.13 -4.51 -4.14
N MET A 37 -80.86 -4.74 -3.80
CA MET A 37 -80.33 -4.44 -2.47
C MET A 37 -79.91 -2.96 -2.36
N PRO A 38 -80.22 -2.26 -1.26
CA PRO A 38 -79.74 -0.90 -1.04
C PRO A 38 -78.21 -0.84 -1.08
N GLU A 39 -77.63 0.20 -1.68
CA GLU A 39 -76.18 0.31 -1.93
C GLU A 39 -75.32 0.17 -0.67
N THR A 40 -75.80 0.70 0.46
CA THR A 40 -75.15 0.58 1.77
C THR A 40 -75.09 -0.87 2.26
N GLU A 41 -76.16 -1.63 2.02
CA GLU A 41 -76.26 -3.05 2.38
C GLU A 41 -75.48 -3.93 1.39
N ALA A 42 -75.52 -3.61 0.10
CA ALA A 42 -74.74 -4.26 -0.96
C ALA A 42 -73.23 -4.16 -0.70
N ARG A 43 -72.74 -2.97 -0.29
CA ARG A 43 -71.34 -2.76 0.13
C ARG A 43 -70.96 -3.56 1.36
N ARG A 44 -71.85 -3.63 2.35
CA ARG A 44 -71.62 -4.42 3.57
C ARG A 44 -71.52 -5.90 3.24
N ARG A 45 -72.42 -6.41 2.39
CA ARG A 45 -72.48 -7.82 2.00
C ARG A 45 -71.30 -8.23 1.13
N ALA A 46 -70.91 -7.42 0.14
CA ALA A 46 -69.71 -7.66 -0.67
C ALA A 46 -68.42 -7.72 0.17
N ARG A 47 -68.30 -6.88 1.21
CA ARG A 47 -67.16 -6.93 2.14
C ARG A 47 -67.14 -8.19 3.00
N LEU A 48 -68.32 -8.70 3.39
CA LEU A 48 -68.46 -9.95 4.15
C LEU A 48 -68.18 -11.17 3.28
N ASP A 49 -68.71 -11.21 2.06
CA ASP A 49 -68.56 -12.34 1.13
C ASP A 49 -67.13 -12.46 0.58
N PHE A 50 -66.42 -11.34 0.37
CA PHE A 50 -65.02 -11.34 -0.08
C PHE A 50 -64.01 -11.72 1.03
N GLY A 51 -64.41 -11.68 2.30
CA GLY A 51 -63.55 -12.14 3.41
C GLY A 51 -62.35 -11.22 3.71
N GLY A 52 -62.52 -9.90 3.66
CA GLY A 52 -61.50 -8.92 4.06
C GLY A 52 -60.34 -8.78 3.05
N LEU A 53 -60.33 -7.66 2.31
CA LEU A 53 -59.29 -7.34 1.32
C LEU A 53 -57.86 -7.47 1.86
N ASP A 54 -57.64 -7.09 3.12
CA ASP A 54 -56.32 -7.13 3.74
C ASP A 54 -55.83 -8.56 4.05
N GLN A 55 -56.75 -9.49 4.33
CA GLN A 55 -56.40 -10.89 4.61
C GLN A 55 -55.93 -11.62 3.35
N VAL A 56 -56.58 -11.36 2.21
CA VAL A 56 -56.15 -11.89 0.90
C VAL A 56 -54.80 -11.30 0.47
N LYS A 57 -54.56 -10.02 0.76
CA LYS A 57 -53.27 -9.37 0.53
C LYS A 57 -52.16 -9.97 1.41
N GLU A 58 -52.43 -10.22 2.68
CA GLU A 58 -51.46 -10.86 3.57
C GLU A 58 -51.11 -12.29 3.12
N LEU A 59 -52.10 -13.11 2.75
CA LEU A 59 -51.85 -14.45 2.20
C LEU A 59 -51.01 -14.41 0.91
N CYS A 60 -51.25 -13.42 0.04
CA CYS A 60 -50.44 -13.21 -1.17
C CYS A 60 -49.01 -12.74 -0.86
N ARG A 61 -48.84 -11.90 0.17
CA ARG A 61 -47.52 -11.42 0.63
C ARG A 61 -46.70 -12.56 1.25
N ASP A 62 -47.31 -13.35 2.12
CA ASP A 62 -46.65 -14.51 2.76
C ASP A 62 -46.28 -15.59 1.73
N ALA A 63 -47.16 -15.85 0.77
CA ALA A 63 -46.87 -16.78 -0.32
C ALA A 63 -45.66 -16.33 -1.16
N ARG A 64 -45.51 -15.02 -1.44
CA ARG A 64 -44.41 -14.52 -2.28
C ARG A 64 -43.08 -14.44 -1.53
N ARG A 65 -43.08 -14.07 -0.25
CA ARG A 65 -41.85 -13.79 0.51
C ARG A 65 -41.07 -15.02 0.93
N LEU A 66 -41.71 -16.19 1.01
CA LEU A 66 -41.06 -17.46 1.38
C LEU A 66 -40.83 -18.38 0.18
N ARG A 67 -41.59 -18.23 -0.91
CA ARG A 67 -41.44 -19.05 -2.13
C ARG A 67 -40.12 -18.80 -2.86
N TRP A 68 -39.65 -17.55 -2.97
CA TRP A 68 -38.39 -17.27 -3.67
C TRP A 68 -37.17 -17.94 -3.00
N LEU A 69 -37.17 -18.07 -1.67
CA LEU A 69 -36.13 -18.82 -0.94
C LEU A 69 -36.24 -20.33 -1.22
N ALA A 70 -37.45 -20.87 -1.21
CA ALA A 70 -37.70 -22.29 -1.50
C ALA A 70 -37.42 -22.64 -2.97
N ASP A 71 -37.65 -21.70 -3.90
CA ASP A 71 -37.33 -21.80 -5.32
C ASP A 71 -35.81 -21.72 -5.51
N ALA A 72 -35.14 -20.72 -4.92
CA ALA A 72 -33.68 -20.60 -4.96
C ALA A 72 -32.96 -21.82 -4.37
N TRP A 73 -33.47 -22.38 -3.25
CA TRP A 73 -32.92 -23.60 -2.67
C TRP A 73 -33.10 -24.82 -3.56
N ARG A 74 -34.26 -24.96 -4.22
CA ARG A 74 -34.49 -26.01 -5.21
C ARG A 74 -33.55 -25.88 -6.40
N ASP A 75 -33.34 -24.66 -6.89
CA ASP A 75 -32.43 -24.38 -7.99
C ASP A 75 -30.97 -24.67 -7.63
N VAL A 76 -30.52 -24.29 -6.43
CA VAL A 76 -29.18 -24.62 -5.91
C VAL A 76 -28.99 -26.14 -5.80
N ARG A 77 -29.97 -26.86 -5.24
CA ARG A 77 -29.92 -28.33 -5.11
C ARG A 77 -29.92 -29.01 -6.48
N PHE A 78 -30.68 -28.49 -7.43
CA PHE A 78 -30.69 -28.97 -8.81
C PHE A 78 -29.35 -28.74 -9.50
N ALA A 79 -28.80 -27.53 -9.42
CA ALA A 79 -27.49 -27.18 -9.96
C ALA A 79 -26.38 -28.04 -9.36
N ALA A 80 -26.38 -28.26 -8.04
CA ALA A 80 -25.41 -29.14 -7.38
C ALA A 80 -25.46 -30.59 -7.89
N ARG A 81 -26.66 -31.14 -8.12
CA ARG A 81 -26.80 -32.47 -8.74
C ARG A 81 -26.30 -32.50 -10.18
N LEU A 82 -26.54 -31.45 -10.95
CA LEU A 82 -26.06 -31.34 -12.33
C LEU A 82 -24.53 -31.29 -12.39
N LEU A 83 -23.90 -30.52 -11.50
CA LEU A 83 -22.45 -30.46 -11.34
C LEU A 83 -21.87 -31.82 -10.93
N ALA A 84 -22.50 -32.52 -9.98
CA ALA A 84 -22.08 -33.84 -9.54
C ALA A 84 -22.23 -34.93 -10.63
N ARG A 85 -23.16 -34.76 -11.58
CA ARG A 85 -23.35 -35.65 -12.71
C ARG A 85 -22.31 -35.42 -13.81
N ASN A 86 -21.95 -34.17 -14.07
CA ASN A 86 -20.98 -33.78 -15.10
C ASN A 86 -19.60 -33.47 -14.49
N ARG A 87 -18.96 -34.48 -13.89
CA ARG A 87 -17.73 -34.31 -13.08
C ARG A 87 -16.55 -33.75 -13.85
N SER A 88 -16.31 -34.17 -15.10
CA SER A 88 -15.16 -33.73 -15.90
C SER A 88 -15.23 -32.25 -16.26
N PHE A 89 -16.36 -31.81 -16.81
CA PHE A 89 -16.59 -30.40 -17.14
C PHE A 89 -16.56 -29.52 -15.89
N THR A 90 -17.22 -29.95 -14.82
CA THR A 90 -17.22 -29.24 -13.53
C THR A 90 -15.81 -29.08 -12.99
N LEU A 91 -14.99 -30.14 -13.01
CA LEU A 91 -13.62 -30.08 -12.51
C LEU A 91 -12.78 -29.08 -13.30
N VAL A 92 -12.84 -29.11 -14.64
CA VAL A 92 -12.12 -28.14 -15.49
C VAL A 92 -12.57 -26.71 -15.18
N THR A 93 -13.87 -26.45 -15.14
CA THR A 93 -14.40 -25.10 -14.87
C THR A 93 -14.02 -24.60 -13.48
N VAL A 94 -14.12 -25.46 -12.45
CA VAL A 94 -13.74 -25.12 -11.07
C VAL A 94 -12.24 -24.85 -10.99
N SER A 95 -11.39 -25.66 -11.64
CA SER A 95 -9.94 -25.43 -11.66
C SER A 95 -9.57 -24.11 -12.33
N VAL A 96 -10.20 -23.77 -13.47
CA VAL A 96 -9.96 -22.49 -14.15
C VAL A 96 -10.41 -21.31 -13.27
N LEU A 97 -11.58 -21.42 -12.65
CA LEU A 97 -12.10 -20.37 -11.78
C LEU A 97 -11.21 -20.20 -10.53
N ALA A 98 -10.83 -21.31 -9.89
CA ALA A 98 -9.94 -21.32 -8.72
C ALA A 98 -8.58 -20.73 -9.05
N LEU A 99 -8.01 -21.06 -10.22
CA LEU A 99 -6.73 -20.49 -10.66
C LEU A 99 -6.84 -18.98 -10.93
N GLY A 100 -7.90 -18.55 -11.62
CA GLY A 100 -8.14 -17.12 -11.87
C GLY A 100 -8.30 -16.30 -10.59
N ILE A 101 -9.12 -16.80 -9.65
CA ILE A 101 -9.31 -16.17 -8.33
C ILE A 101 -8.01 -16.21 -7.53
N GLY A 102 -7.29 -17.33 -7.53
CA GLY A 102 -6.03 -17.49 -6.80
C GLY A 102 -4.94 -16.54 -7.29
N VAL A 103 -4.75 -16.43 -8.60
CA VAL A 103 -3.75 -15.53 -9.20
C VAL A 103 -4.08 -14.06 -8.92
N THR A 104 -5.34 -13.67 -9.12
CA THR A 104 -5.77 -12.27 -8.86
C THR A 104 -5.67 -11.90 -7.38
N THR A 105 -6.05 -12.82 -6.49
CA THR A 105 -5.94 -12.62 -5.03
C THR A 105 -4.48 -12.56 -4.60
N GLN A 106 -3.62 -13.45 -5.10
CA GLN A 106 -2.20 -13.47 -4.77
C GLN A 106 -1.50 -12.17 -5.22
N PHE A 107 -1.85 -11.68 -6.41
CA PHE A 107 -1.32 -10.40 -6.89
C PHE A 107 -1.76 -9.24 -5.98
N PHE A 108 -3.02 -9.22 -5.56
CA PHE A 108 -3.52 -8.21 -4.63
C PHE A 108 -2.87 -8.31 -3.24
N VAL A 109 -2.69 -9.52 -2.70
CA VAL A 109 -2.00 -9.76 -1.43
C VAL A 109 -0.54 -9.31 -1.52
N MET A 110 0.15 -9.64 -2.61
CA MET A 110 1.52 -9.21 -2.85
C MET A 110 1.63 -7.69 -2.98
N PHE A 111 0.74 -7.07 -3.78
CA PHE A 111 0.67 -5.63 -3.92
C PHE A 111 0.40 -4.96 -2.57
N TYR A 112 -0.59 -5.42 -1.83
CA TYR A 112 -0.89 -4.93 -0.48
C TYR A 112 0.30 -5.12 0.47
N ALA A 113 1.00 -6.26 0.43
CA ALA A 113 2.16 -6.50 1.27
C ALA A 113 3.35 -5.59 0.93
N ILE A 114 3.51 -5.19 -0.34
CA ILE A 114 4.57 -4.30 -0.80
C ILE A 114 4.21 -2.82 -0.55
N THR A 115 2.95 -2.46 -0.71
CA THR A 115 2.47 -1.07 -0.71
C THR A 115 1.91 -0.61 0.64
N LEU A 116 1.26 -1.51 1.39
CA LEU A 116 0.41 -1.21 2.56
C LEU A 116 0.82 -1.94 3.84
N ARG A 117 1.70 -2.95 3.79
CA ARG A 117 2.37 -3.38 5.02
C ARG A 117 3.26 -2.22 5.42
N SER A 118 2.89 -1.54 6.50
CA SER A 118 3.69 -0.50 7.12
C SER A 118 5.14 -0.99 7.09
N LEU A 119 6.04 -0.26 6.42
CA LEU A 119 7.46 -0.54 6.58
C LEU A 119 7.67 -0.67 8.10
N PRO A 120 8.35 -1.72 8.61
CA PRO A 120 8.58 -1.93 10.03
C PRO A 120 9.54 -0.85 10.55
N ILE A 121 9.08 0.38 10.50
CA ILE A 121 9.73 1.61 10.88
C ILE A 121 8.79 2.20 11.91
N ASP A 122 9.31 2.46 13.10
CA ASP A 122 8.54 3.11 14.16
C ASP A 122 8.01 4.46 13.68
N ASP A 123 6.75 4.78 13.95
CA ASP A 123 6.03 5.99 13.50
C ASP A 123 6.22 6.32 12.01
N PRO A 124 5.73 5.48 11.06
CA PRO A 124 5.99 5.64 9.64
C PRO A 124 5.42 6.95 9.06
N GLU A 125 4.36 7.50 9.64
CA GLU A 125 3.80 8.81 9.29
C GLU A 125 4.76 9.99 9.54
N ARG A 126 5.78 9.80 10.39
CA ARG A 126 6.79 10.82 10.70
C ARG A 126 8.04 10.70 9.82
N VAL A 127 8.15 9.65 9.01
CA VAL A 127 9.27 9.48 8.09
C VAL A 127 8.88 10.02 6.71
N VAL A 128 9.61 11.02 6.27
CA VAL A 128 9.43 11.66 4.98
C VAL A 128 10.63 11.44 4.09
N HIS A 129 10.39 11.51 2.79
CA HIS A 129 11.38 11.40 1.75
C HIS A 129 11.59 12.76 1.10
N ILE A 130 12.84 13.20 1.03
CA ILE A 130 13.25 14.45 0.39
C ILE A 130 13.89 14.09 -0.95
N SER A 131 13.37 14.67 -2.03
CA SER A 131 13.80 14.44 -3.41
C SER A 131 13.93 15.75 -4.15
N THR A 132 14.38 15.74 -5.40
CA THR A 132 14.25 16.89 -6.30
C THR A 132 13.21 16.62 -7.39
N ARG A 133 12.72 17.67 -8.06
CA ARG A 133 11.91 17.60 -9.28
C ARG A 133 12.44 18.58 -10.30
N ASP A 134 12.62 18.13 -11.54
CA ASP A 134 12.97 19.02 -12.66
C ASP A 134 11.75 19.79 -13.21
N ALA A 135 12.00 20.66 -14.19
CA ALA A 135 10.99 21.47 -14.90
C ALA A 135 9.88 20.63 -15.55
N ARG A 136 10.16 19.35 -15.82
CA ARG A 136 9.22 18.37 -16.38
C ARG A 136 8.55 17.54 -15.29
N ALA A 137 8.65 17.98 -14.04
CA ALA A 137 8.18 17.30 -12.83
C ALA A 137 8.76 15.89 -12.63
N ARG A 138 9.89 15.55 -13.28
CA ARG A 138 10.57 14.27 -13.07
C ARG A 138 11.29 14.32 -11.75
N ARG A 139 11.10 13.28 -10.93
CA ARG A 139 11.81 13.16 -9.66
C ARG A 139 13.28 12.83 -9.88
N GLY A 140 14.15 13.49 -9.13
CA GLY A 140 15.58 13.26 -9.07
C GLY A 140 16.06 13.09 -7.63
N GLY A 141 17.31 12.69 -7.48
CA GLY A 141 17.98 12.65 -6.19
C GLY A 141 18.40 14.04 -5.70
N VAL A 142 19.02 14.05 -4.53
CA VAL A 142 19.66 15.21 -3.90
C VAL A 142 21.18 15.06 -4.09
N SER A 143 21.90 16.17 -4.24
CA SER A 143 23.37 16.14 -4.25
C SER A 143 23.88 15.99 -2.81
N TYR A 144 25.09 15.47 -2.62
CA TYR A 144 25.64 15.34 -1.27
C TYR A 144 25.78 16.69 -0.57
N ALA A 145 26.24 17.72 -1.29
CA ALA A 145 26.39 19.06 -0.73
C ALA A 145 25.04 19.68 -0.34
N ASP A 146 23.99 19.54 -1.15
CA ASP A 146 22.66 20.04 -0.77
C ASP A 146 22.12 19.28 0.45
N PHE A 147 22.37 17.97 0.54
CA PHE A 147 22.01 17.18 1.71
C PHE A 147 22.71 17.71 2.97
N GLU A 148 24.00 17.99 2.91
CA GLU A 148 24.75 18.54 4.05
C GLU A 148 24.21 19.90 4.47
N ASP A 149 23.94 20.80 3.53
CA ASP A 149 23.37 22.12 3.82
C ASP A 149 21.99 21.99 4.48
N ILE A 150 21.13 21.11 3.95
CA ILE A 150 19.81 20.81 4.53
C ILE A 150 19.98 20.20 5.93
N ARG A 151 20.90 19.26 6.11
CA ARG A 151 21.16 18.59 7.39
C ARG A 151 21.60 19.59 8.47
N HIS A 152 22.37 20.60 8.10
CA HIS A 152 22.85 21.63 9.02
C HIS A 152 21.80 22.71 9.33
N ALA A 153 20.96 23.06 8.36
CA ALA A 153 20.03 24.19 8.50
C ALA A 153 18.61 23.79 8.93
N ALA A 154 18.17 22.57 8.64
CA ALA A 154 16.79 22.15 8.88
C ALA A 154 16.52 21.83 10.36
N THR A 155 15.41 22.33 10.86
CA THR A 155 14.97 22.24 12.27
C THR A 155 13.72 21.40 12.45
N SER A 156 12.94 21.16 11.39
CA SER A 156 11.72 20.34 11.45
C SER A 156 12.01 18.83 11.54
N PHE A 157 13.28 18.42 11.52
CA PHE A 157 13.71 17.03 11.53
C PHE A 157 14.49 16.70 12.80
N SER A 158 14.13 15.59 13.43
CA SER A 158 14.90 15.00 14.53
C SER A 158 16.15 14.26 14.03
N ALA A 159 16.09 13.73 12.81
CA ALA A 159 17.21 13.08 12.14
C ALA A 159 17.01 13.17 10.62
N LEU A 160 18.11 13.31 9.90
CA LEU A 160 18.19 13.25 8.44
C LEU A 160 19.29 12.26 8.05
N ALA A 161 19.05 11.48 7.00
CA ALA A 161 20.01 10.55 6.45
C ALA A 161 19.94 10.53 4.93
N ALA A 162 21.11 10.52 4.29
CA ALA A 162 21.25 10.27 2.87
C ALA A 162 21.61 8.81 2.65
N TYR A 163 21.14 8.25 1.54
CA TYR A 163 21.59 6.94 1.09
C TYR A 163 21.66 6.85 -0.42
N ARG A 164 22.47 5.91 -0.90
CA ARG A 164 22.48 5.47 -2.29
C ARG A 164 22.89 4.01 -2.35
N ALA A 165 22.34 3.26 -3.29
CA ALA A 165 22.63 1.84 -3.44
C ALA A 165 23.26 1.54 -4.80
N GLY A 166 24.09 0.51 -4.83
CA GLY A 166 24.69 0.01 -6.05
C GLY A 166 25.43 -1.30 -5.83
N PRO A 167 25.75 -2.01 -6.93
CA PRO A 167 26.46 -3.27 -6.85
C PRO A 167 27.86 -3.08 -6.28
N VAL A 168 28.38 -4.13 -5.66
CA VAL A 168 29.72 -4.18 -5.08
C VAL A 168 30.30 -5.57 -5.22
N ALA A 169 31.64 -5.68 -5.27
CA ALA A 169 32.32 -6.96 -5.12
C ALA A 169 32.85 -7.10 -3.69
N ILE A 170 32.53 -8.22 -3.04
CA ILE A 170 33.18 -8.62 -1.79
C ILE A 170 34.20 -9.72 -2.11
N GLY A 171 35.43 -9.50 -1.68
CA GLY A 171 36.47 -10.51 -1.64
C GLY A 171 36.88 -10.81 -0.20
N ASP A 172 37.28 -12.05 0.04
CA ASP A 172 37.98 -12.44 1.26
C ASP A 172 39.27 -13.14 0.83
N ASP A 173 40.25 -13.21 1.71
CA ASP A 173 41.48 -13.94 1.42
C ASP A 173 41.21 -15.45 1.25
N ASP A 174 40.16 -15.98 1.89
CA ASP A 174 39.79 -17.41 1.90
C ASP A 174 38.57 -17.76 1.04
N LEU A 175 37.84 -16.77 0.49
CA LEU A 175 36.59 -17.01 -0.25
C LEU A 175 36.63 -16.32 -1.61
N ALA A 176 36.09 -17.01 -2.63
CA ALA A 176 35.96 -16.46 -3.96
C ALA A 176 35.20 -15.10 -3.94
N PRO A 177 35.63 -14.12 -4.76
CA PRO A 177 34.90 -12.87 -4.90
C PRO A 177 33.47 -13.11 -5.37
N ALA A 178 32.51 -12.43 -4.75
CA ALA A 178 31.10 -12.50 -5.12
C ALA A 178 30.49 -11.11 -5.19
N ARG A 179 29.46 -10.97 -6.03
CA ARG A 179 28.73 -9.72 -6.24
C ARG A 179 27.59 -9.62 -5.24
N PHE A 180 27.50 -8.46 -4.60
CA PHE A 180 26.47 -8.11 -3.62
C PHE A 180 25.86 -6.74 -3.96
N GLU A 181 24.73 -6.42 -3.33
CA GLU A 181 24.15 -5.08 -3.34
C GLU A 181 24.58 -4.30 -2.09
N ARG A 182 25.29 -3.20 -2.29
CA ARG A 182 25.72 -2.28 -1.23
C ARG A 182 24.75 -1.11 -1.12
N ALA A 183 24.53 -0.68 0.12
CA ALA A 183 23.99 0.64 0.40
C ALA A 183 25.04 1.50 1.11
N PHE A 184 25.32 2.68 0.57
CA PHE A 184 25.90 3.75 1.36
C PHE A 184 24.77 4.45 2.12
N ILE A 185 24.91 4.64 3.42
CA ILE A 185 23.92 5.28 4.28
C ILE A 185 24.60 6.14 5.35
N SER A 186 24.05 7.32 5.65
CA SER A 186 24.58 8.16 6.74
C SER A 186 24.50 7.42 8.08
N ALA A 187 25.37 7.78 9.05
CA ALA A 187 25.38 7.14 10.37
C ALA A 187 24.02 7.18 11.08
N SER A 188 23.25 8.25 10.89
CA SER A 188 21.90 8.43 11.43
C SER A 188 20.83 7.54 10.78
N GLY A 189 21.11 6.90 9.64
CA GLY A 189 20.07 6.32 8.79
C GLY A 189 19.43 5.05 9.34
N LEU A 190 20.19 4.14 9.94
CA LEU A 190 19.65 2.90 10.49
C LEU A 190 18.81 3.18 11.74
N GLY A 191 19.36 3.96 12.69
CA GLY A 191 18.61 4.44 13.85
C GLY A 191 17.38 5.29 13.49
N LEU A 192 17.42 6.09 12.42
CA LEU A 192 16.26 6.82 11.91
C LEU A 192 15.13 5.86 11.51
N LEU A 193 15.47 4.70 10.94
CA LEU A 193 14.51 3.65 10.56
C LEU A 193 14.03 2.80 11.74
N GLY A 194 14.57 3.01 12.96
CA GLY A 194 14.24 2.20 14.14
C GLY A 194 14.95 0.85 14.18
N GLU A 195 15.97 0.67 13.33
CA GLU A 195 16.61 -0.62 13.11
C GLU A 195 17.98 -0.67 13.77
N THR A 196 18.27 -1.78 14.45
CA THR A 196 19.53 -1.96 15.19
C THR A 196 20.16 -3.32 14.88
N PRO A 197 21.51 -3.40 14.76
CA PRO A 197 22.18 -4.67 14.54
C PRO A 197 21.90 -5.70 15.65
N ILE A 198 21.63 -6.95 15.26
CA ILE A 198 21.46 -8.09 16.19
C ILE A 198 22.81 -8.56 16.76
N LEU A 199 23.90 -8.20 16.09
CA LEU A 199 25.27 -8.52 16.49
C LEU A 199 26.14 -7.29 16.24
N GLY A 200 27.06 -6.99 17.16
CA GLY A 200 27.99 -5.87 17.04
C GLY A 200 27.34 -4.53 17.40
N ARG A 201 27.55 -3.51 16.56
CA ARG A 201 27.06 -2.14 16.79
C ARG A 201 26.62 -1.46 15.50
N ASP A 202 25.80 -0.43 15.65
CA ASP A 202 25.46 0.50 14.57
C ASP A 202 26.64 1.46 14.25
N PHE A 203 26.51 2.19 13.14
CA PHE A 203 27.37 3.30 12.78
C PHE A 203 27.31 4.40 13.84
N ARG A 204 28.44 5.08 14.01
CA ARG A 204 28.56 6.29 14.82
C ARG A 204 28.91 7.45 13.90
N ASP A 205 28.66 8.67 14.34
CA ASP A 205 29.06 9.88 13.60
C ASP A 205 30.56 9.92 13.29
N ALA A 206 31.39 9.26 14.10
CA ALA A 206 32.82 9.17 13.85
C ALA A 206 33.18 8.21 12.69
N ASP A 207 32.33 7.21 12.39
CA ASP A 207 32.52 6.28 11.27
C ASP A 207 32.11 6.93 9.94
N ASP A 208 31.17 7.88 9.97
CA ASP A 208 30.65 8.64 8.81
C ASP A 208 31.38 9.98 8.64
N ARG A 209 32.70 9.95 8.82
CA ARG A 209 33.60 11.08 8.54
C ARG A 209 34.59 10.72 7.42
N PRO A 210 34.96 11.69 6.56
CA PRO A 210 36.03 11.51 5.59
C PRO A 210 37.32 11.04 6.27
N GLY A 211 38.01 10.07 5.66
CA GLY A 211 39.26 9.52 6.21
C GLY A 211 39.13 8.66 7.47
N GLY A 212 37.89 8.38 7.93
CA GLY A 212 37.64 7.47 9.03
C GLY A 212 37.97 6.01 8.70
N GLN A 213 37.95 5.14 9.72
CA GLN A 213 38.12 3.70 9.53
C GLN A 213 37.00 3.17 8.62
N ARG A 214 37.38 2.39 7.59
CA ARG A 214 36.40 1.70 6.75
C ARG A 214 35.73 0.58 7.55
N VAL A 215 34.44 0.74 7.75
CA VAL A 215 33.54 -0.18 8.45
C VAL A 215 32.36 -0.58 7.58
N VAL A 216 31.81 -1.77 7.84
CA VAL A 216 30.65 -2.34 7.15
C VAL A 216 29.73 -3.05 8.14
N ILE A 217 28.42 -2.99 7.87
CA ILE A 217 27.41 -3.82 8.53
C ILE A 217 26.85 -4.80 7.49
N LEU A 218 26.69 -6.08 7.85
CA LEU A 218 26.21 -7.12 6.94
C LEU A 218 24.71 -7.40 7.14
N ALA A 219 24.02 -7.80 6.08
CA ALA A 219 22.68 -8.37 6.19
C ALA A 219 22.79 -9.81 6.75
N ALA A 220 21.77 -10.24 7.49
CA ALA A 220 21.78 -11.57 8.12
C ALA A 220 21.92 -12.73 7.13
N HIS A 221 21.36 -12.63 5.91
CA HIS A 221 21.53 -13.66 4.88
C HIS A 221 22.96 -13.67 4.33
N ALA A 222 23.55 -12.51 4.06
CA ALA A 222 24.94 -12.43 3.60
C ALA A 222 25.92 -12.97 4.66
N TRP A 223 25.64 -12.69 5.93
CA TRP A 223 26.37 -13.26 7.07
C TRP A 223 26.27 -14.78 7.13
N ARG A 224 25.06 -15.34 7.03
CA ARG A 224 24.82 -16.79 7.07
C ARG A 224 25.41 -17.52 5.86
N ASP A 225 25.12 -17.03 4.65
CA ASP A 225 25.46 -17.71 3.41
C ASP A 225 26.97 -17.65 3.11
N ARG A 226 27.62 -16.52 3.43
CA ARG A 226 29.06 -16.33 3.14
C ARG A 226 29.97 -16.70 4.30
N TYR A 227 29.56 -16.43 5.54
CA TYR A 227 30.41 -16.59 6.73
C TYR A 227 29.86 -17.63 7.72
N GLY A 228 28.90 -18.46 7.30
CA GLY A 228 28.37 -19.57 8.09
C GLY A 228 27.49 -19.17 9.27
N GLY A 229 27.19 -17.87 9.44
CA GLY A 229 26.46 -17.40 10.61
C GLY A 229 27.30 -17.37 11.89
N GLU A 230 28.63 -17.32 11.76
CA GLU A 230 29.54 -17.30 12.90
C GLU A 230 29.59 -15.92 13.59
N PRO A 231 29.40 -15.82 14.92
CA PRO A 231 29.47 -14.55 15.65
C PRO A 231 30.83 -13.85 15.53
N GLY A 232 31.90 -14.60 15.27
CA GLY A 232 33.25 -14.09 15.03
C GLY A 232 33.41 -13.25 13.76
N VAL A 233 32.34 -13.04 12.98
CA VAL A 233 32.36 -12.13 11.84
C VAL A 233 32.59 -10.67 12.28
N VAL A 234 32.11 -10.26 13.45
CA VAL A 234 32.33 -8.89 13.94
C VAL A 234 33.79 -8.73 14.36
N GLY A 235 34.43 -7.70 13.83
CA GLY A 235 35.88 -7.46 13.93
C GLY A 235 36.68 -8.07 12.79
N ARG A 236 36.10 -8.95 11.96
CA ARG A 236 36.75 -9.46 10.75
C ARG A 236 36.93 -8.34 9.73
N VAL A 237 38.09 -8.32 9.08
CA VAL A 237 38.34 -7.42 7.94
C VAL A 237 38.03 -8.18 6.65
N ILE A 238 37.18 -7.59 5.81
CA ILE A 238 36.79 -8.12 4.50
C ILE A 238 37.19 -7.09 3.42
N ARG A 239 37.34 -7.53 2.16
CA ARG A 239 37.66 -6.60 1.05
C ARG A 239 36.39 -6.23 0.31
N ILE A 240 36.12 -4.94 0.20
CA ILE A 240 34.97 -4.38 -0.52
C ILE A 240 35.53 -3.52 -1.65
N ASP A 241 35.27 -3.91 -2.90
CA ASP A 241 35.92 -3.33 -4.10
C ASP A 241 37.46 -3.29 -3.98
N GLY A 242 38.05 -4.28 -3.29
CA GLY A 242 39.50 -4.39 -3.05
C GLY A 242 40.02 -3.67 -1.81
N GLU A 243 39.22 -2.77 -1.22
CA GLU A 243 39.58 -2.00 -0.03
C GLU A 243 39.20 -2.73 1.27
N PRO A 244 40.08 -2.76 2.29
CA PRO A 244 39.78 -3.41 3.56
C PRO A 244 38.71 -2.64 4.34
N ALA A 245 37.70 -3.35 4.84
CA ALA A 245 36.66 -2.83 5.72
C ALA A 245 36.40 -3.78 6.89
N ALA A 246 36.32 -3.24 8.10
CA ALA A 246 36.01 -4.02 9.30
C ALA A 246 34.50 -4.24 9.43
N VAL A 247 34.07 -5.48 9.58
CA VAL A 247 32.67 -5.79 9.91
C VAL A 247 32.41 -5.37 11.34
N ILE A 248 31.48 -4.43 11.55
CA ILE A 248 31.15 -3.91 12.88
C ILE A 248 29.79 -4.37 13.40
N GLY A 249 28.96 -4.96 12.54
CA GLY A 249 27.66 -5.49 12.94
C GLY A 249 26.95 -6.31 11.87
N VAL A 250 25.84 -6.93 12.29
CA VAL A 250 24.93 -7.70 11.44
C VAL A 250 23.50 -7.25 11.70
N MET A 251 22.75 -6.92 10.65
CA MET A 251 21.35 -6.50 10.74
C MET A 251 20.39 -7.67 11.01
N PRO A 252 19.19 -7.42 11.55
CA PRO A 252 18.15 -8.43 11.71
C PRO A 252 17.75 -9.10 10.40
N ASP A 253 17.16 -10.29 10.49
CA ASP A 253 16.59 -10.99 9.34
C ASP A 253 15.51 -10.15 8.66
N GLY A 254 15.58 -10.07 7.33
CA GLY A 254 14.60 -9.35 6.51
C GLY A 254 14.88 -7.86 6.32
N PHE A 255 15.75 -7.24 7.13
CA PHE A 255 16.17 -5.87 6.88
C PHE A 255 17.10 -5.80 5.66
N ARG A 256 16.61 -5.21 4.56
CA ARG A 256 17.35 -5.07 3.29
C ARG A 256 17.11 -3.72 2.60
N PHE A 257 16.81 -2.68 3.39
CA PHE A 257 16.62 -1.32 2.88
C PHE A 257 17.94 -0.78 2.29
N PRO A 258 17.93 0.02 1.20
CA PRO A 258 16.78 0.48 0.42
C PRO A 258 16.46 -0.37 -0.81
N ARG A 259 17.41 -1.16 -1.34
CA ARG A 259 17.27 -1.90 -2.61
C ARG A 259 17.76 -3.35 -2.47
N LEU A 260 17.20 -4.08 -1.52
CA LEU A 260 17.64 -5.44 -1.19
C LEU A 260 19.13 -5.47 -0.81
N ALA A 261 19.58 -4.47 -0.05
CA ALA A 261 20.97 -4.36 0.34
C ALA A 261 21.42 -5.60 1.12
N ASP A 262 22.64 -6.03 0.83
CA ASP A 262 23.33 -7.13 1.49
C ASP A 262 24.34 -6.63 2.51
N LEU A 263 24.73 -5.36 2.40
CA LEU A 263 25.62 -4.67 3.32
C LEU A 263 25.42 -3.15 3.27
N TRP A 264 25.83 -2.50 4.37
CA TRP A 264 25.81 -1.06 4.53
C TRP A 264 27.20 -0.52 4.81
N GLN A 265 27.55 0.62 4.21
CA GLN A 265 28.74 1.41 4.52
C GLN A 265 28.33 2.86 4.79
N PRO A 266 29.03 3.58 5.68
CA PRO A 266 28.90 5.03 5.83
C PRO A 266 29.06 5.77 4.50
N VAL A 267 28.26 6.80 4.28
CA VAL A 267 28.30 7.64 3.06
C VAL A 267 29.68 8.25 2.87
N SER A 268 30.35 8.67 3.96
CA SER A 268 31.71 9.22 3.92
C SER A 268 32.77 8.31 3.27
N GLN A 269 32.51 7.00 3.15
CA GLN A 269 33.43 6.04 2.55
C GLN A 269 33.40 6.03 1.02
N ILE A 270 32.48 6.79 0.40
CA ILE A 270 32.45 7.04 -1.03
C ILE A 270 33.70 7.85 -1.43
N ALA A 271 34.48 7.31 -2.35
CA ALA A 271 35.65 8.01 -2.88
C ALA A 271 35.26 9.31 -3.60
N GLY A 272 35.98 10.40 -3.31
CA GLY A 272 35.75 11.71 -3.92
C GLY A 272 34.38 12.31 -3.62
N LEU A 273 33.74 11.93 -2.50
CA LEU A 273 32.39 12.40 -2.17
C LEU A 273 32.32 13.92 -2.03
N GLU A 274 33.29 14.51 -1.34
CA GLU A 274 33.35 15.96 -1.09
C GLU A 274 33.64 16.77 -2.35
N ASP A 275 34.29 16.16 -3.35
CA ASP A 275 34.62 16.77 -4.63
C ASP A 275 33.49 16.62 -5.67
N GLN A 276 32.40 15.92 -5.33
CA GLN A 276 31.29 15.74 -6.27
C GLN A 276 30.60 17.07 -6.56
N PRO A 277 30.33 17.39 -7.85
CA PRO A 277 29.64 18.61 -8.20
C PRO A 277 28.18 18.57 -7.71
N ARG A 278 27.57 19.75 -7.47
CA ARG A 278 26.19 19.88 -6.97
C ARG A 278 25.11 19.37 -7.93
N ASP A 279 25.44 19.13 -9.20
CA ASP A 279 24.57 18.48 -10.17
C ASP A 279 24.61 16.94 -10.08
N ALA A 280 25.56 16.36 -9.34
CA ALA A 280 25.65 14.92 -9.05
C ALA A 280 24.59 14.49 -8.03
N ARG A 281 23.35 14.42 -8.48
CA ARG A 281 22.14 14.15 -7.68
C ARG A 281 21.84 12.67 -7.50
N GLY A 282 22.81 11.95 -6.93
CA GLY A 282 22.77 10.50 -6.78
C GLY A 282 22.18 9.97 -5.47
N PHE A 283 21.83 10.85 -4.52
CA PHE A 283 21.35 10.44 -3.20
C PHE A 283 19.84 10.53 -3.08
N GLU A 284 19.27 9.58 -2.35
CA GLU A 284 17.93 9.68 -1.81
C GLU A 284 18.06 10.11 -0.34
N VAL A 285 17.12 10.94 0.14
CA VAL A 285 17.19 11.50 1.49
C VAL A 285 15.92 11.15 2.25
N ILE A 286 16.09 10.64 3.46
CA ILE A 286 15.00 10.39 4.39
C ILE A 286 15.19 11.23 5.65
N GLY A 287 14.07 11.69 6.19
CA GLY A 287 14.03 12.50 7.40
C GLY A 287 12.94 12.01 8.34
N ARG A 288 13.24 11.98 9.63
CA ARG A 288 12.24 11.77 10.68
C ARG A 288 11.85 13.11 11.27
N LEU A 289 10.58 13.48 11.12
CA LEU A 289 10.03 14.73 11.65
C LEU A 289 10.24 14.84 13.16
N ALA A 290 10.57 16.04 13.63
CA ALA A 290 10.54 16.36 15.06
C ALA A 290 9.13 16.11 15.64
N HIS A 291 9.02 15.94 16.95
CA HIS A 291 7.75 15.52 17.59
C HIS A 291 6.60 16.51 17.34
N ASP A 292 6.93 17.78 17.20
CA ASP A 292 6.00 18.90 16.98
C ASP A 292 5.93 19.36 15.52
N ALA A 293 6.71 18.75 14.62
CA ALA A 293 6.76 19.12 13.21
C ALA A 293 5.69 18.38 12.39
N THR A 294 5.04 19.11 11.49
CA THR A 294 4.12 18.56 10.50
C THR A 294 4.82 18.39 9.15
N VAL A 295 4.31 17.47 8.31
CA VAL A 295 4.80 17.30 6.93
C VAL A 295 4.75 18.63 6.16
N ALA A 296 3.67 19.40 6.32
CA ALA A 296 3.52 20.70 5.65
C ALA A 296 4.58 21.71 6.10
N ARG A 297 4.92 21.75 7.39
CA ARG A 297 5.98 22.61 7.92
C ARG A 297 7.35 22.20 7.37
N ALA A 298 7.66 20.90 7.39
CA ALA A 298 8.90 20.38 6.85
C ALA A 298 9.03 20.62 5.34
N ALA A 299 7.95 20.47 4.58
CA ALA A 299 7.93 20.81 3.16
C ALA A 299 8.24 22.29 2.92
N ALA A 300 7.58 23.20 3.66
CA ALA A 300 7.83 24.63 3.55
C ALA A 300 9.27 25.03 3.94
N GLU A 301 9.84 24.37 4.96
CA GLU A 301 11.24 24.59 5.36
C GLU A 301 12.21 24.14 4.28
N ILE A 302 12.01 22.94 3.71
CA ILE A 302 12.84 22.45 2.60
C ILE A 302 12.73 23.35 1.36
N ASP A 303 11.53 23.84 1.03
CA ASP A 303 11.33 24.78 -0.08
C ASP A 303 12.06 26.11 0.16
N ALA A 304 12.05 26.61 1.40
CA ALA A 304 12.77 27.82 1.78
C ALA A 304 14.30 27.62 1.69
N LEU A 305 14.82 26.49 2.19
CA LEU A 305 16.23 26.14 2.09
C LEU A 305 16.67 25.96 0.64
N ALA A 306 15.85 25.29 -0.18
CA ALA A 306 16.08 25.16 -1.61
C ALA A 306 16.20 26.51 -2.32
N ALA A 307 15.35 27.48 -1.96
CA ALA A 307 15.41 28.84 -2.52
C ALA A 307 16.66 29.62 -2.09
N VAL A 308 17.19 29.36 -0.88
CA VAL A 308 18.47 29.91 -0.43
C VAL A 308 19.61 29.27 -1.23
N LEU A 309 19.67 27.94 -1.30
CA LEU A 309 20.69 27.20 -2.05
C LEU A 309 20.74 27.58 -3.53
N ALA A 310 19.58 27.77 -4.17
CA ALA A 310 19.51 28.21 -5.56
C ALA A 310 20.09 29.61 -5.79
N ARG A 311 20.05 30.50 -4.77
CA ARG A 311 20.65 31.84 -4.83
C ARG A 311 22.15 31.81 -4.58
N ASP A 312 22.59 31.02 -3.59
CA ASP A 312 23.99 30.96 -3.17
C ASP A 312 24.84 30.10 -4.13
N HIS A 313 24.21 29.13 -4.80
CA HIS A 313 24.84 28.21 -5.73
C HIS A 313 24.05 28.14 -7.05
N PRO A 314 24.11 29.20 -7.89
CA PRO A 314 23.41 29.20 -9.17
C PRO A 314 23.97 28.10 -10.09
N ALA A 315 23.17 27.06 -10.32
CA ALA A 315 23.46 26.01 -11.27
C ALA A 315 23.19 26.49 -12.72
N PRO A 316 23.79 25.86 -13.76
CA PRO A 316 23.32 26.01 -15.13
C PRO A 316 21.82 25.68 -15.22
N PRO A 317 21.09 26.23 -16.22
CA PRO A 317 19.62 26.31 -16.22
C PRO A 317 18.95 24.95 -16.46
N ASP A 318 19.04 24.05 -15.50
CA ASP A 318 18.10 22.95 -15.29
C ASP A 318 17.24 23.36 -14.08
N ASP A 319 16.03 23.84 -14.35
CA ASP A 319 15.02 24.27 -13.37
C ASP A 319 14.60 23.10 -12.47
N VAL A 320 15.42 22.82 -11.45
CA VAL A 320 15.24 21.72 -10.50
C VAL A 320 14.94 22.28 -9.11
N ARG A 321 13.85 21.82 -8.51
CA ARG A 321 13.36 22.21 -7.19
C ARG A 321 13.40 21.04 -6.23
N HIS A 322 13.75 21.25 -4.97
CA HIS A 322 13.59 20.19 -3.95
C HIS A 322 12.09 19.99 -3.66
N VAL A 323 11.70 18.75 -3.36
CA VAL A 323 10.34 18.37 -3.02
C VAL A 323 10.37 17.32 -1.92
N THR A 324 9.66 17.62 -0.82
CA THR A 324 9.45 16.72 0.31
C THR A 324 8.11 16.01 0.15
N VAL A 325 8.10 14.69 0.21
CA VAL A 325 6.89 13.86 0.18
C VAL A 325 6.96 12.83 1.30
N THR A 326 5.83 12.38 1.80
CA THR A 326 5.83 11.27 2.78
C THR A 326 6.29 9.96 2.12
N VAL A 327 6.79 9.00 2.91
CA VAL A 327 7.17 7.67 2.39
C VAL A 327 5.99 6.96 1.70
N PRO A 328 4.76 6.97 2.25
CA PRO A 328 3.59 6.45 1.55
C PRO A 328 3.32 7.16 0.21
N GLU A 329 3.41 8.50 0.14
CA GLU A 329 3.23 9.23 -1.12
C GLU A 329 4.33 8.94 -2.16
N ARG A 330 5.51 8.52 -1.71
CA ARG A 330 6.58 8.08 -2.61
C ARG A 330 6.29 6.73 -3.26
N PHE A 331 5.76 5.76 -2.52
CA PHE A 331 5.56 4.39 -3.03
C PHE A 331 4.16 4.13 -3.59
N VAL A 332 3.13 4.81 -3.06
CA VAL A 332 1.72 4.63 -3.46
C VAL A 332 1.27 5.70 -4.47
N GLY A 333 2.01 6.82 -4.55
CA GLY A 333 1.56 8.03 -5.25
C GLY A 333 0.60 8.82 -4.37
N GLY A 334 0.86 10.11 -4.19
CA GLY A 334 -0.06 11.00 -3.49
C GLY A 334 -1.35 11.16 -4.29
N ALA A 335 -2.50 11.11 -3.60
CA ALA A 335 -3.72 11.67 -4.14
C ALA A 335 -3.39 13.11 -4.55
N ALA A 336 -3.52 13.39 -5.85
CA ALA A 336 -3.17 14.66 -6.43
C ALA A 336 -3.78 15.81 -5.61
N SER A 337 -2.95 16.57 -4.92
CA SER A 337 -3.23 17.99 -4.70
C SER A 337 -3.03 18.68 -6.04
N ALA A 338 -4.05 18.56 -6.91
CA ALA A 338 -4.25 19.49 -8.00
C ALA A 338 -4.48 20.89 -7.41
N PRO A 339 -4.06 21.96 -8.11
CA PRO A 339 -3.92 23.31 -7.57
C PRO A 339 -5.21 23.92 -7.00
#